data_AF-A0A0D0CQH3-F1
#
_entry.id   AF-A0A0D0CQH3-F1
#
_cell.length_a   1.000
_cell.length_b   1.000
_cell.length_c   1.000
_cell.angle_alpha   90.00
_cell.angle_beta   90.00
_cell.angle_gamma   90.00
#
_symmetry.space_group_name_H-M   'P 1'
#
loop_
_entity.id
_entity.type
_entity.pdbx_description
1 polymer ?
#
loop_
_entity_poly.entity_id
_entity_poly.type
_entity_poly.pdbx_seq_one_letter_code
_entity_poly.pdbx_strand_id
1 'polypeptide(L)'
;MFFSDATHLAMFGNAKAWPLYLYFGNLSKYARATPNLGACHLVGFFPSLPDSIKDLFVRLEKMTKTSIAALQSHCQHELFHSCWNILLDNNFVEAYCHGIVLCCADGILCCVFPHIFTYSADYPEKVLIATMWEMGCCPCPCCLVSKDQIDRVGSLNDMHMQASQLRQFVLQKVLQVREAILRNAKAIGGSFTECMLGGESWVPTINAFGFKLSTFGLDPFIMRVVDLLHECELGTWKSLFSHLI
;
A
#
# COMPACT_ATOMS: atom_id res chain seq x y z
N MET A 1 -10.82 -8.45 -4.12
CA MET A 1 -9.49 -8.23 -4.73
C MET A 1 -9.44 -6.79 -5.16
N PHE A 2 -8.50 -6.01 -4.63
CA PHE A 2 -8.35 -4.58 -4.93
C PHE A 2 -7.22 -4.32 -5.91
N PHE A 3 -7.38 -3.26 -6.69
CA PHE A 3 -6.35 -2.72 -7.59
C PHE A 3 -6.40 -1.20 -7.49
N SER A 4 -5.25 -0.56 -7.42
CA SER A 4 -5.17 0.90 -7.51
C SER A 4 -3.89 1.30 -8.20
N ASP A 5 -4.00 2.23 -9.12
CA ASP A 5 -2.87 2.75 -9.89
C ASP A 5 -3.13 4.24 -10.16
N ALA A 6 -2.17 5.09 -9.87
CA ALA A 6 -2.28 6.52 -10.13
C ALA A 6 -2.09 6.80 -11.62
N THR A 7 -3.15 7.19 -12.30
CA THR A 7 -3.19 7.34 -13.77
C THR A 7 -3.24 8.80 -14.19
N HIS A 8 -2.48 9.13 -15.23
CA HIS A 8 -2.60 10.42 -15.92
C HIS A 8 -3.87 10.43 -16.78
N LEU A 9 -4.74 11.42 -16.56
CA LEU A 9 -6.02 11.52 -17.29
C LEU A 9 -5.86 12.11 -18.70
N ALA A 10 -4.73 12.76 -18.98
CA ALA A 10 -4.46 13.38 -20.26
C ALA A 10 -2.98 13.21 -20.63
N MET A 11 -2.70 13.05 -21.93
CA MET A 11 -1.34 13.07 -22.47
C MET A 11 -0.65 14.42 -22.25
N PHE A 12 -1.43 15.50 -22.16
CA PHE A 12 -0.96 16.86 -21.90
C PHE A 12 -1.72 17.44 -20.70
N GLY A 13 -0.97 17.97 -19.73
CA GLY A 13 -1.51 18.55 -18.50
C GLY A 13 -1.22 17.71 -17.25
N ASN A 14 -1.60 18.26 -16.10
CA ASN A 14 -1.27 17.70 -14.77
C ASN A 14 -2.45 16.96 -14.12
N ALA A 15 -3.53 16.71 -14.86
CA ALA A 15 -4.70 16.02 -14.34
C ALA A 15 -4.37 14.54 -14.08
N LYS A 16 -4.52 14.12 -12.81
CA LYS A 16 -4.30 12.75 -12.37
C LYS A 16 -5.55 12.23 -11.68
N ALA A 17 -5.85 10.96 -11.88
CA ALA A 17 -6.85 10.23 -11.11
C ALA A 17 -6.20 9.03 -10.45
N TRP A 18 -6.69 8.65 -9.28
CA TRP A 18 -6.23 7.45 -8.60
C TRP A 18 -7.43 6.55 -8.28
N PRO A 19 -7.92 5.81 -9.28
CA PRO A 19 -9.06 4.92 -9.10
C PRO A 19 -8.73 3.75 -8.18
N LEU A 20 -9.71 3.36 -7.36
CA LEU A 20 -9.73 2.10 -6.63
C LEU A 20 -10.72 1.16 -7.29
N TYR A 21 -10.21 0.04 -7.81
CA TYR A 21 -11.00 -1.01 -8.43
C TYR A 21 -11.18 -2.19 -7.48
N LEU A 22 -12.34 -2.81 -7.52
CA LEU A 22 -12.71 -4.01 -6.78
C LEU A 22 -13.19 -5.08 -7.76
N TYR A 23 -12.63 -6.27 -7.62
CA TYR A 23 -13.12 -7.49 -8.22
C TYR A 23 -13.50 -8.51 -7.15
N PHE A 24 -14.59 -9.23 -7.39
CA PHE A 24 -14.96 -10.36 -6.55
C PHE A 24 -14.13 -11.61 -6.89
N GLY A 25 -13.59 -12.25 -5.85
CA GLY A 25 -12.72 -13.43 -5.98
C GLY A 25 -13.46 -14.69 -6.44
N ASN A 26 -14.76 -14.79 -6.12
CA ASN A 26 -15.64 -15.89 -6.49
C ASN A 26 -16.02 -15.91 -7.98
N LEU A 27 -15.73 -14.84 -8.74
CA LEU A 27 -15.89 -14.85 -10.19
C LEU A 27 -14.75 -15.64 -10.85
N SER A 28 -15.03 -16.26 -12.00
CA SER A 28 -13.97 -16.93 -12.76
C SER A 28 -12.97 -15.89 -13.32
N LYS A 29 -11.72 -16.32 -13.55
CA LYS A 29 -10.72 -15.47 -14.24
C LYS A 29 -11.26 -14.94 -15.57
N TYR A 30 -11.94 -15.80 -16.33
CA TYR A 30 -12.52 -15.43 -17.64
C TYR A 30 -13.59 -14.36 -17.50
N ALA A 31 -14.46 -14.46 -16.48
CA ALA A 31 -15.45 -13.44 -16.21
C ALA A 31 -14.81 -12.09 -15.88
N ARG A 32 -13.79 -12.08 -15.01
CA ARG A 32 -13.04 -10.86 -14.66
C ARG A 32 -12.28 -10.25 -15.83
N ALA A 33 -11.77 -11.08 -16.73
CA ALA A 33 -11.01 -10.64 -17.90
C ALA A 33 -11.89 -10.17 -19.07
N THR A 34 -13.21 -10.32 -18.98
CA THR A 34 -14.14 -9.88 -20.03
C THR A 34 -14.63 -8.46 -19.73
N PRO A 35 -14.26 -7.43 -20.53
CA PRO A 35 -14.58 -6.04 -20.22
C PRO A 35 -16.08 -5.75 -20.07
N ASN A 36 -16.91 -6.45 -20.84
CA ASN A 36 -18.35 -6.16 -20.93
C ASN A 36 -19.20 -6.88 -19.86
N LEU A 37 -18.60 -7.69 -18.99
CA LEU A 37 -19.34 -8.40 -17.93
C LEU A 37 -19.53 -7.57 -16.65
N GLY A 38 -18.98 -6.36 -16.58
CA GLY A 38 -19.14 -5.49 -15.40
C GLY A 38 -18.52 -6.06 -14.12
N ALA A 39 -17.58 -7.01 -14.24
CA ALA A 39 -16.92 -7.65 -13.10
C ALA A 39 -15.92 -6.74 -12.37
N CYS A 40 -15.53 -5.63 -12.99
CA CYS A 40 -14.68 -4.59 -12.41
C CYS A 40 -15.57 -3.49 -11.82
N HIS A 41 -15.50 -3.29 -10.51
CA HIS A 41 -16.23 -2.25 -9.82
C HIS A 41 -15.29 -1.11 -9.46
N LEU A 42 -15.55 0.09 -9.97
CA LEU A 42 -14.89 1.31 -9.51
C LEU A 42 -15.56 1.74 -8.20
N VAL A 43 -14.83 1.61 -7.08
CA VAL A 43 -15.39 1.84 -5.74
C VAL A 43 -14.97 3.18 -5.14
N GLY A 44 -14.03 3.89 -5.76
CA GLY A 44 -13.65 5.23 -5.33
C GLY A 44 -12.48 5.82 -6.11
N PHE A 45 -12.15 7.06 -5.78
CA PHE A 45 -10.96 7.75 -6.24
C PHE A 45 -10.20 8.29 -5.04
N PHE A 46 -8.91 7.96 -4.93
CA PHE A 46 -8.06 8.54 -3.92
C PHE A 46 -7.65 9.96 -4.32
N PRO A 47 -7.77 10.93 -3.40
CA PRO A 47 -7.30 12.28 -3.64
C PRO A 47 -5.78 12.32 -3.66
N SER A 48 -5.22 13.21 -4.47
CA SER A 48 -3.83 13.63 -4.33
C SER A 48 -3.68 14.64 -3.20
N LEU A 49 -2.47 14.76 -2.64
CA LEU A 49 -2.19 15.82 -1.68
C LEU A 49 -2.43 17.20 -2.34
N PRO A 50 -3.31 18.05 -1.79
CA PRO A 50 -3.66 19.34 -2.40
C PRO A 50 -2.42 20.23 -2.56
N ASP A 51 -2.36 20.99 -3.65
CA ASP A 51 -1.23 21.90 -3.90
C ASP A 51 -1.13 23.00 -2.85
N SER A 52 -2.25 23.41 -2.24
CA SER A 52 -2.27 24.36 -1.11
C SER A 52 -1.46 23.88 0.10
N ILE A 53 -1.42 22.57 0.35
CA ILE A 53 -0.62 21.98 1.42
C ILE A 53 0.87 22.00 1.04
N LYS A 54 1.20 21.72 -0.23
CA LYS A 54 2.57 21.81 -0.73
C LYS A 54 3.10 23.24 -0.64
N ASP A 55 2.29 24.21 -1.04
CA ASP A 55 2.61 25.64 -0.97
C ASP A 55 2.78 26.10 0.49
N LEU A 56 1.93 25.61 1.39
CA LEU A 56 2.05 25.87 2.82
C LEU A 56 3.41 25.41 3.35
N PHE A 57 3.88 24.22 2.97
CA PHE A 57 5.20 23.73 3.41
C PHE A 57 6.36 24.58 2.89
N VAL A 58 6.28 25.08 1.66
CA VAL A 58 7.30 25.98 1.09
C VAL A 58 7.32 27.32 1.82
N ARG A 59 6.17 27.79 2.30
CA ARG A 59 6.03 29.06 3.04
C ARG A 59 6.48 28.98 4.50
N LEU A 60 6.62 27.78 5.07
CA LEU A 60 7.12 27.62 6.43
C LEU A 60 8.61 27.99 6.46
N GLU A 61 8.89 29.21 6.91
CA GLU A 61 10.26 29.69 7.13
C GLU A 61 11.03 28.69 8.03
N LYS A 62 12.27 28.36 7.66
CA LYS A 62 13.23 27.47 8.38
C LYS A 62 13.16 25.97 8.08
N MET A 63 12.34 25.50 7.14
CA MET A 63 12.44 24.09 6.71
C MET A 63 13.45 23.87 5.58
N THR A 64 14.25 22.80 5.70
CA THR A 64 15.11 22.35 4.61
C THR A 64 14.29 21.64 3.53
N LYS A 65 14.79 21.58 2.29
CA LYS A 65 14.15 20.82 1.20
C LYS A 65 13.90 19.35 1.59
N THR A 66 14.84 18.73 2.29
CA THR A 66 14.73 17.34 2.78
C THR A 66 13.60 17.20 3.79
N SER A 67 13.48 18.14 4.73
CA SER A 67 12.40 18.14 5.72
C SER A 67 11.02 18.32 5.08
N ILE A 68 10.92 19.18 4.07
CA ILE A 68 9.68 19.38 3.30
C ILE A 68 9.30 18.08 2.57
N ALA A 69 10.25 17.44 1.90
CA ALA A 69 10.01 16.17 1.19
C ALA A 69 9.56 15.05 2.15
N ALA A 70 10.21 14.93 3.32
CA ALA A 70 9.82 13.96 4.34
C ALA A 70 8.41 14.20 4.89
N LEU A 71 8.03 15.47 5.08
CA LEU A 71 6.68 15.85 5.51
C LEU A 71 5.64 15.57 4.43
N GLN A 72 5.94 15.89 3.17
CA GLN A 72 5.07 15.58 2.03
C GLN A 72 4.82 14.08 1.90
N SER A 73 5.88 13.27 1.95
CA SER A 73 5.78 11.81 1.93
C SER A 73 4.93 11.30 3.10
N HIS A 74 5.17 11.77 4.32
CA HIS A 74 4.35 11.39 5.48
C HIS A 74 2.87 11.75 5.29
N CYS A 75 2.56 12.95 4.79
CA CYS A 75 1.18 13.34 4.50
C CYS A 75 0.54 12.46 3.41
N GLN A 76 1.29 12.01 2.41
CA GLN A 76 0.79 11.07 1.39
C GLN A 76 0.44 9.70 2.01
N HIS A 77 1.31 9.17 2.87
CA HIS A 77 1.02 7.93 3.62
C HIS A 77 -0.22 8.09 4.51
N GLU A 78 -0.31 9.17 5.27
CA GLU A 78 -1.47 9.45 6.13
C GLU A 78 -2.76 9.60 5.30
N LEU A 79 -2.71 10.29 4.15
CA LEU A 79 -3.86 10.48 3.27
C LEU A 79 -4.36 9.14 2.73
N PHE A 80 -3.45 8.30 2.23
CA PHE A 80 -3.79 6.98 1.70
C PHE A 80 -4.48 6.12 2.77
N HIS A 81 -3.89 6.00 3.96
CA HIS A 81 -4.50 5.22 5.03
C HIS A 81 -5.75 5.86 5.64
N SER A 82 -5.89 7.19 5.57
CA SER A 82 -7.13 7.86 5.95
C SER A 82 -8.26 7.51 4.99
N CYS A 83 -8.01 7.46 3.68
CA CYS A 83 -8.99 7.00 2.70
C CYS A 83 -9.43 5.56 2.98
N TRP A 84 -8.47 4.67 3.25
CA TRP A 84 -8.79 3.30 3.66
C TRP A 84 -9.52 3.22 5.00
N ASN A 85 -9.24 4.10 5.95
CA ASN A 85 -10.00 4.14 7.21
C ASN A 85 -11.47 4.51 7.01
N ILE A 86 -11.79 5.34 6.00
CA ILE A 86 -13.17 5.66 5.61
C ILE A 86 -13.84 4.45 4.95
N LEU A 87 -13.13 3.74 4.07
CA LEU A 87 -13.66 2.56 3.38
C LEU A 87 -13.84 1.35 4.32
N LEU A 88 -12.91 1.17 5.25
CA LEU A 88 -12.94 0.12 6.28
C LEU A 88 -13.71 0.63 7.51
N ASP A 89 -14.90 1.21 7.32
CA ASP A 89 -15.71 1.71 8.42
C ASP A 89 -16.18 0.58 9.37
N ASN A 90 -16.88 0.94 10.44
CA ASN A 90 -17.35 -0.05 11.41
C ASN A 90 -18.34 -1.04 10.78
N ASN A 91 -19.12 -0.62 9.79
CA ASN A 91 -20.06 -1.52 9.09
C ASN A 91 -19.31 -2.55 8.24
N PHE A 92 -18.23 -2.14 7.57
CA PHE A 92 -17.36 -3.05 6.84
C PHE A 92 -16.69 -4.04 7.77
N VAL A 93 -16.17 -3.58 8.92
CA VAL A 93 -15.54 -4.48 9.90
C VAL A 93 -16.55 -5.48 10.46
N GLU A 94 -17.76 -5.03 10.80
CA GLU A 94 -18.84 -5.91 11.24
C GLU A 94 -19.19 -6.96 10.17
N ALA A 95 -19.35 -6.52 8.92
CA ALA A 95 -19.60 -7.40 7.77
C ALA A 95 -18.43 -8.37 7.54
N TYR A 96 -17.19 -7.94 7.74
CA TYR A 96 -16.00 -8.77 7.62
C TYR A 96 -15.99 -9.91 8.65
N CYS A 97 -16.48 -9.64 9.87
CA CYS A 97 -16.53 -10.61 10.97
C CYS A 97 -17.75 -11.53 10.91
N HIS A 98 -18.92 -10.97 10.62
CA HIS A 98 -20.21 -11.65 10.78
C HIS A 98 -20.88 -11.98 9.45
N GLY A 99 -20.36 -11.46 8.35
CA GLY A 99 -20.96 -11.56 7.03
C GLY A 99 -22.15 -10.62 6.86
N ILE A 100 -22.64 -10.55 5.63
CA ILE A 100 -23.85 -9.82 5.25
C ILE A 100 -24.77 -10.77 4.50
N VAL A 101 -26.05 -10.76 4.86
CA VAL A 101 -27.06 -11.57 4.16
C VAL A 101 -27.49 -10.84 2.90
N LEU A 102 -27.23 -11.44 1.75
CA LEU A 102 -27.57 -10.90 0.44
C LEU A 102 -28.42 -11.91 -0.33
N CYS A 103 -29.41 -11.40 -1.08
CA CYS A 103 -30.12 -12.21 -2.06
C CYS A 103 -29.27 -12.29 -3.33
N CYS A 104 -28.82 -13.50 -3.67
CA CYS A 104 -28.05 -13.76 -4.87
C CYS A 104 -28.94 -13.71 -6.13
N ALA A 105 -28.31 -13.72 -7.30
CA ALA A 105 -29.02 -13.65 -8.59
C ALA A 105 -29.95 -14.85 -8.86
N ASP A 106 -29.72 -15.97 -8.20
CA ASP A 106 -30.57 -17.17 -8.22
C ASP A 106 -31.75 -17.11 -7.22
N GLY A 107 -31.90 -16.00 -6.48
CA GLY A 107 -32.93 -15.80 -5.46
C GLY A 107 -32.60 -16.42 -4.10
N ILE A 108 -31.42 -17.03 -3.94
CA ILE A 108 -31.01 -17.67 -2.68
C ILE A 108 -30.37 -16.61 -1.76
N LEU A 109 -30.79 -16.60 -0.50
CA LEU A 109 -30.14 -15.80 0.53
C LEU A 109 -28.83 -16.47 0.96
N CYS A 110 -27.71 -15.76 0.77
CA CYS A 110 -26.38 -16.21 1.17
C CYS A 110 -25.80 -15.24 2.19
N CYS A 111 -25.12 -15.77 3.21
CA CYS A 111 -24.26 -14.97 4.08
C CYS A 111 -22.89 -14.81 3.40
N VAL A 112 -22.57 -13.59 2.99
CA VAL A 112 -21.35 -13.25 2.24
C VAL A 112 -20.38 -12.53 3.15
N PHE A 113 -19.12 -12.95 3.12
CA PHE A 113 -18.04 -12.32 3.90
C PHE A 113 -17.14 -11.49 2.96
N PRO A 114 -17.04 -10.16 3.15
CA PRO A 114 -16.24 -9.28 2.31
C PRO A 114 -14.75 -9.35 2.66
N HIS A 115 -14.14 -10.54 2.55
CA HIS A 115 -12.71 -10.72 2.84
C HIS A 115 -11.80 -10.13 1.76
N ILE A 116 -10.72 -9.51 2.21
CA ILE A 116 -9.69 -8.92 1.35
C ILE A 116 -8.67 -9.99 1.01
N PHE A 117 -8.76 -10.54 -0.21
CA PHE A 117 -7.83 -11.58 -0.68
C PHE A 117 -6.53 -11.02 -1.21
N THR A 118 -6.62 -10.05 -2.12
CA THR A 118 -5.45 -9.49 -2.79
C THR A 118 -5.60 -7.98 -2.96
N TYR A 119 -4.47 -7.29 -3.03
CA TYR A 119 -4.31 -5.91 -3.46
C TYR A 119 -3.12 -5.84 -4.42
N SER A 120 -3.40 -5.61 -5.71
CA SER A 120 -2.37 -5.36 -6.73
C SER A 120 -2.13 -3.88 -6.89
N ALA A 121 -0.86 -3.51 -6.95
CA ALA A 121 -0.39 -2.17 -7.30
C ALA A 121 1.08 -2.27 -7.73
N ASP A 122 1.61 -1.21 -8.32
CA ASP A 122 3.03 -1.03 -8.61
C ASP A 122 3.83 -0.69 -7.33
N TYR A 123 5.14 -0.49 -7.46
CA TYR A 123 6.04 -0.40 -6.31
C TYR A 123 5.76 0.78 -5.37
N PRO A 124 5.61 2.04 -5.84
CA PRO A 124 5.35 3.17 -4.96
C PRO A 124 4.02 3.00 -4.19
N GLU A 125 3.01 2.45 -4.83
CA GLU A 125 1.71 2.18 -4.23
C GLU A 125 1.79 1.00 -3.23
N LYS A 126 2.57 -0.04 -3.53
CA LYS A 126 2.89 -1.11 -2.57
C LYS A 126 3.59 -0.57 -1.34
N VAL A 127 4.48 0.41 -1.50
CA VAL A 127 5.18 1.08 -0.39
C VAL A 127 4.17 1.82 0.50
N LEU A 128 3.18 2.49 -0.09
CA LEU A 128 2.08 3.12 0.63
C LEU A 128 1.25 2.07 1.39
N ILE A 129 0.79 1.01 0.73
CA ILE A 129 0.02 -0.09 1.34
C ILE A 129 0.79 -0.74 2.50
N ALA A 130 2.10 -0.92 2.35
CA ALA A 130 2.97 -1.56 3.32
C ALA A 130 3.41 -0.66 4.48
N THR A 131 3.09 0.65 4.45
CA THR A 131 3.61 1.64 5.41
C THR A 131 5.13 1.61 5.55
N MET A 132 5.84 1.61 4.43
CA MET A 132 7.30 1.56 4.41
C MET A 132 7.91 2.76 3.69
N TRP A 133 9.21 2.98 3.87
CA TRP A 133 9.98 3.94 3.08
C TRP A 133 10.30 3.35 1.72
N GLU A 134 10.08 4.17 0.69
CA GLU A 134 10.47 3.86 -0.67
C GLU A 134 11.99 3.68 -0.75
N MET A 135 12.44 2.56 -1.32
CA MET A 135 13.87 2.28 -1.55
C MET A 135 14.79 2.36 -0.31
N GLY A 136 14.22 2.18 0.89
CA GLY A 136 14.93 2.17 2.18
C GLY A 136 15.88 0.98 2.36
N CYS A 137 16.39 0.79 3.59
CA CYS A 137 17.34 -0.28 3.94
C CYS A 137 16.85 -1.68 3.57
N CYS A 138 15.57 -1.94 3.83
CA CYS A 138 14.85 -3.12 3.37
C CYS A 138 13.77 -2.65 2.37
N PRO A 139 13.98 -2.75 1.04
CA PRO A 139 13.05 -2.18 0.06
C PRO A 139 11.93 -3.14 -0.35
N CYS A 140 12.02 -4.42 0.02
CA CYS A 140 10.95 -5.38 -0.27
C CYS A 140 9.72 -5.08 0.60
N PRO A 141 8.51 -5.00 0.02
CA PRO A 141 7.29 -4.80 0.80
C PRO A 141 6.91 -6.04 1.60
N CYS A 142 7.37 -7.25 1.24
CA CYS A 142 6.97 -8.51 1.88
C CYS A 142 7.92 -8.98 3.00
N CYS A 143 9.23 -8.76 2.84
CA CYS A 143 10.25 -9.24 3.77
C CYS A 143 11.22 -8.13 4.17
N LEU A 144 12.07 -8.43 5.17
CA LEU A 144 13.10 -7.54 5.70
C LEU A 144 14.48 -7.77 5.06
N VAL A 145 14.55 -8.42 3.90
CA VAL A 145 15.81 -8.55 3.14
C VAL A 145 16.36 -7.16 2.84
N SER A 146 17.62 -6.95 3.20
CA SER A 146 18.30 -5.68 3.06
C SER A 146 18.75 -5.43 1.62
N LYS A 147 18.93 -4.14 1.30
CA LYS A 147 19.24 -3.67 -0.06
C LYS A 147 20.55 -4.22 -0.60
N ASP A 148 21.53 -4.45 0.26
CA ASP A 148 22.84 -5.03 -0.05
C ASP A 148 22.79 -6.54 -0.35
N GLN A 149 21.64 -7.20 -0.15
CA GLN A 149 21.45 -8.63 -0.43
C GLN A 149 20.59 -8.88 -1.68
N ILE A 150 20.14 -7.82 -2.38
CA ILE A 150 19.25 -7.94 -3.56
C ILE A 150 19.94 -8.65 -4.73
N ASP A 151 21.26 -8.53 -4.84
CA ASP A 151 22.07 -9.26 -5.81
C ASP A 151 21.98 -10.79 -5.64
N ARG A 152 21.48 -11.27 -4.49
CA ARG A 152 21.34 -12.69 -4.16
C ARG A 152 19.93 -13.24 -4.35
N VAL A 153 19.02 -12.44 -4.92
CA VAL A 153 17.63 -12.86 -5.17
C VAL A 153 17.59 -14.16 -5.98
N GLY A 154 16.76 -15.11 -5.54
CA GLY A 154 16.64 -16.44 -6.15
C GLY A 154 17.66 -17.47 -5.69
N SER A 155 18.61 -17.11 -4.82
CA SER A 155 19.46 -18.08 -4.15
C SER A 155 18.70 -18.86 -3.06
N LEU A 156 19.19 -20.04 -2.67
CA LEU A 156 18.60 -20.81 -1.56
C LEU A 156 18.60 -20.01 -0.24
N ASN A 157 19.65 -19.22 -0.01
CA ASN A 157 19.75 -18.36 1.16
C ASN A 157 18.70 -17.24 1.11
N ASP A 158 18.50 -16.62 -0.05
CA ASP A 158 17.44 -15.62 -0.24
C ASP A 158 16.04 -16.22 -0.01
N MET A 159 15.74 -17.38 -0.57
CA MET A 159 14.46 -18.08 -0.33
C MET A 159 14.24 -18.35 1.16
N HIS A 160 15.28 -18.77 1.89
CA HIS A 160 15.21 -18.98 3.32
C HIS A 160 15.02 -17.66 4.11
N MET A 161 15.72 -16.59 3.73
CA MET A 161 15.55 -15.26 4.34
C MET A 161 14.15 -14.70 4.08
N GLN A 162 13.63 -14.80 2.86
CA GLN A 162 12.27 -14.35 2.55
C GLN A 162 11.22 -15.08 3.40
N ALA A 163 11.37 -16.40 3.60
CA ALA A 163 10.45 -17.19 4.42
C ALA A 163 10.57 -16.90 5.92
N SER A 164 11.78 -16.59 6.42
CA SER A 164 12.04 -16.38 7.85
C SER A 164 11.91 -14.92 8.30
N GLN A 165 12.06 -13.97 7.38
CA GLN A 165 12.07 -12.53 7.66
C GLN A 165 10.89 -11.81 7.03
N LEU A 166 9.70 -12.41 7.12
CA LEU A 166 8.47 -11.74 6.71
C LEU A 166 8.24 -10.49 7.56
N ARG A 167 7.74 -9.45 6.91
CA ARG A 167 7.35 -8.22 7.60
C ARG A 167 6.17 -8.46 8.50
N GLN A 168 6.19 -7.80 9.65
CA GLN A 168 5.09 -7.78 10.60
C GLN A 168 4.75 -6.33 10.96
N PHE A 169 3.47 -6.08 11.22
CA PHE A 169 3.01 -4.74 11.51
C PHE A 169 3.49 -4.31 12.91
N VAL A 170 4.32 -3.28 12.98
CA VAL A 170 4.97 -2.81 14.21
C VAL A 170 4.21 -1.66 14.89
N LEU A 171 2.94 -1.89 15.24
CA LEU A 171 2.05 -0.83 15.78
C LEU A 171 2.65 -0.07 16.97
N GLN A 172 3.25 -0.78 17.94
CA GLN A 172 3.79 -0.14 19.15
C GLN A 172 4.96 0.80 18.84
N LYS A 173 5.88 0.39 17.95
CA LYS A 173 6.99 1.26 17.50
C LYS A 173 6.44 2.51 16.79
N VAL A 174 5.46 2.32 15.91
CA VAL A 174 4.82 3.42 15.18
C VAL A 174 4.15 4.41 16.13
N LEU A 175 3.39 3.94 17.13
CA LEU A 175 2.73 4.80 18.11
C LEU A 175 3.72 5.63 18.93
N GLN A 176 4.82 5.02 19.39
CA GLN A 176 5.88 5.73 20.12
C GLN A 176 6.50 6.84 19.28
N VAL A 177 6.81 6.56 18.01
CA VAL A 177 7.41 7.55 17.11
C VAL A 177 6.42 8.67 16.80
N ARG A 178 5.15 8.35 16.54
CA ARG A 178 4.09 9.34 16.33
C ARG A 178 3.91 10.25 17.54
N GLU A 179 3.93 9.68 18.75
CA GLU A 179 3.86 10.48 19.98
C GLU A 179 5.04 11.45 20.08
N ALA A 180 6.26 10.98 19.79
CA ALA A 180 7.44 11.83 19.79
C ALA A 180 7.39 12.94 18.73
N ILE A 181 6.83 12.66 17.54
CA ILE A 181 6.64 13.67 16.49
C ILE A 181 5.62 14.73 16.95
N LEU A 182 4.45 14.30 17.43
CA LEU A 182 3.34 15.20 17.72
C LEU A 182 3.49 15.96 19.05
N ARG A 183 3.99 15.32 20.11
CA ARG A 183 4.11 15.91 21.45
C ARG A 183 5.48 16.51 21.72
N ASN A 184 6.54 15.90 21.20
CA ASN A 184 7.92 16.29 21.48
C ASN A 184 8.59 17.00 20.29
N ALA A 185 7.81 17.38 19.27
CA ALA A 185 8.25 18.08 18.06
C ALA A 185 9.48 17.42 17.38
N LYS A 186 9.59 16.09 17.43
CA LYS A 186 10.63 15.36 16.71
C LYS A 186 10.37 15.45 15.20
N ALA A 187 11.44 15.64 14.43
CA ALA A 187 11.35 15.68 12.98
C ALA A 187 11.00 14.29 12.40
N ILE A 188 10.08 14.26 11.44
CA ILE A 188 9.62 13.03 10.78
C ILE A 188 10.80 12.27 10.13
N GLY A 189 11.63 12.94 9.36
CA GLY A 189 12.88 12.38 8.79
C GLY A 189 14.12 12.71 9.62
N GLY A 190 13.98 12.80 10.96
CA GLY A 190 15.09 13.08 11.86
C GLY A 190 15.77 11.81 12.36
N SER A 191 16.96 11.98 12.95
CA SER A 191 17.76 10.89 13.51
C SER A 191 17.02 9.98 14.50
N PHE A 192 16.06 10.54 15.26
CA PHE A 192 15.21 9.75 16.16
C PHE A 192 14.32 8.76 15.39
N THR A 193 13.63 9.23 14.36
CA THR A 193 12.75 8.37 13.54
C THR A 193 13.56 7.36 12.75
N GLU A 194 14.69 7.77 12.19
CA GLU A 194 15.64 6.86 11.52
C GLU A 194 16.17 5.78 12.48
N CYS A 195 16.50 6.14 13.72
CA CYS A 195 16.96 5.16 14.71
C CYS A 195 15.87 4.14 15.06
N MET A 196 14.61 4.58 15.20
CA MET A 196 13.51 3.72 15.62
C MET A 196 12.92 2.86 14.50
N LEU A 197 12.87 3.38 13.27
CA LEU A 197 12.16 2.78 12.14
C LEU A 197 13.06 2.50 10.93
N GLY A 198 14.25 3.12 10.85
CA GLY A 198 15.20 3.08 9.71
C GLY A 198 15.63 1.70 9.29
N GLY A 199 16.06 0.90 10.27
CA GLY A 199 16.67 -0.40 9.99
C GLY A 199 15.76 -1.36 9.21
N GLU A 200 14.44 -1.25 9.40
CA GLU A 200 13.44 -2.09 8.75
C GLU A 200 12.62 -1.33 7.69
N SER A 201 13.02 -0.09 7.36
CA SER A 201 12.32 0.80 6.43
C SER A 201 10.87 1.16 6.81
N TRP A 202 10.51 1.28 8.10
CA TRP A 202 9.13 1.63 8.47
C TRP A 202 8.87 3.14 8.39
N VAL A 203 7.63 3.54 8.12
CA VAL A 203 7.20 4.95 8.25
C VAL A 203 6.34 5.16 9.50
N PRO A 204 6.28 6.38 10.06
CA PRO A 204 5.46 6.68 11.24
C PRO A 204 3.96 6.80 10.92
N THR A 205 3.42 5.89 10.10
CA THR A 205 2.00 5.85 9.70
C THR A 205 1.35 4.56 10.17
N ILE A 206 0.13 4.68 10.70
CA ILE A 206 -0.65 3.51 11.14
C ILE A 206 -1.26 2.84 9.91
N ASN A 207 -0.94 1.56 9.72
CA ASN A 207 -1.52 0.78 8.63
C ASN A 207 -3.00 0.49 8.91
N ALA A 208 -3.91 1.08 8.13
CA ALA A 208 -5.36 0.91 8.31
C ALA A 208 -5.82 -0.56 8.29
N PHE A 209 -5.28 -1.37 7.39
CA PHE A 209 -5.59 -2.80 7.28
C PHE A 209 -5.10 -3.56 8.50
N GLY A 210 -3.83 -3.37 8.86
CA GLY A 210 -3.23 -3.99 10.04
C GLY A 210 -3.95 -3.59 11.33
N PHE A 211 -4.33 -2.33 11.47
CA PHE A 211 -5.00 -1.83 12.67
C PHE A 211 -6.43 -2.36 12.81
N LYS A 212 -7.21 -2.42 11.71
CA LYS A 212 -8.64 -2.79 11.78
C LYS A 212 -8.92 -4.28 11.58
N LEU A 213 -8.07 -4.99 10.83
CA LEU A 213 -8.40 -6.33 10.33
C LEU A 213 -7.42 -7.43 10.78
N SER A 214 -6.27 -7.10 11.38
CA SER A 214 -5.28 -8.12 11.80
C SER A 214 -5.81 -9.05 12.88
N THR A 215 -6.65 -8.56 13.79
CA THR A 215 -7.32 -9.37 14.82
C THR A 215 -8.26 -10.41 14.23
N PHE A 216 -8.68 -10.22 12.96
CA PHE A 216 -9.53 -11.13 12.21
C PHE A 216 -8.75 -11.95 11.17
N GLY A 217 -7.42 -12.01 11.30
CA GLY A 217 -6.55 -12.86 10.49
C GLY A 217 -6.06 -12.24 9.18
N LEU A 218 -6.32 -10.95 8.90
CA LEU A 218 -5.74 -10.29 7.73
C LEU A 218 -4.29 -9.90 8.01
N ASP A 219 -3.36 -10.46 7.24
CA ASP A 219 -2.00 -9.95 7.16
C ASP A 219 -1.87 -8.95 5.98
N PRO A 220 -1.67 -7.64 6.25
CA PRO A 220 -1.52 -6.65 5.18
C PRO A 220 -0.28 -6.89 4.32
N PHE A 221 0.67 -7.72 4.78
CA PHE A 221 1.87 -8.07 4.03
C PHE A 221 1.68 -9.22 3.04
N ILE A 222 0.70 -10.10 3.29
CA ILE A 222 0.42 -11.26 2.45
C ILE A 222 -0.58 -10.95 1.36
N MET A 223 -1.52 -10.01 1.59
CA MET A 223 -2.53 -9.66 0.58
C MET A 223 -1.94 -9.03 -0.69
N ARG A 224 -0.65 -8.71 -0.76
CA ARG A 224 -0.09 -8.05 -1.94
C ARG A 224 0.31 -9.07 -2.99
N VAL A 225 0.00 -8.75 -4.24
CA VAL A 225 0.35 -9.57 -5.40
C VAL A 225 1.24 -8.79 -6.37
N VAL A 226 2.05 -9.52 -7.12
CA VAL A 226 2.90 -8.94 -8.18
C VAL A 226 2.02 -8.58 -9.37
N ASP A 227 2.16 -7.36 -9.86
CA ASP A 227 1.52 -6.95 -11.10
C ASP A 227 2.46 -7.28 -12.27
N LEU A 228 2.34 -8.50 -12.78
CA LEU A 228 3.20 -8.98 -13.86
C LEU A 228 3.03 -8.15 -15.14
N LEU A 229 1.85 -7.57 -15.37
CA LEU A 229 1.59 -6.77 -16.55
C LEU A 229 2.37 -5.46 -16.48
N HIS A 230 2.32 -4.78 -15.33
CA HIS A 230 3.07 -3.56 -15.09
C HIS A 230 4.59 -3.77 -15.23
N GLU A 231 5.14 -4.87 -14.70
CA GLU A 231 6.57 -5.23 -14.85
C GLU A 231 6.97 -5.47 -16.32
N CYS A 232 6.06 -6.01 -17.13
CA CYS A 232 6.28 -6.18 -18.57
C CYS A 232 6.20 -4.85 -19.32
N GLU A 233 5.21 -4.02 -19.00
CA GLU A 233 4.95 -2.74 -19.66
C GLU A 233 6.03 -1.68 -19.37
N LEU A 234 6.57 -1.65 -18.14
CA LEU A 234 7.70 -0.80 -17.78
C LEU A 234 9.00 -1.18 -18.50
N GLY A 235 9.01 -2.27 -19.25
CA GLY A 235 10.20 -2.76 -19.95
C GLY A 235 11.22 -3.39 -19.00
N THR A 236 10.91 -3.59 -17.72
CA THR A 236 11.75 -4.33 -16.78
C THR A 236 12.02 -5.73 -17.31
N TRP A 237 10.98 -6.42 -17.79
CA TRP A 237 11.12 -7.72 -18.45
C TRP A 237 12.00 -7.65 -19.71
N LYS A 238 11.83 -6.60 -20.53
CA LYS A 238 12.63 -6.40 -21.73
C LYS A 238 14.12 -6.19 -21.40
N SER A 239 14.40 -5.37 -20.38
CA SER A 239 15.76 -5.13 -19.89
C SER A 239 16.40 -6.40 -19.34
N LEU A 240 15.65 -7.18 -18.56
CA LEU A 240 16.10 -8.47 -18.04
C LEU A 240 16.41 -9.44 -19.19
N PHE A 241 15.49 -9.57 -20.15
CA PHE A 241 15.65 -10.44 -21.30
C PHE A 241 16.87 -10.05 -22.15
N SER A 242 17.10 -8.75 -22.37
CA SER A 242 18.30 -8.25 -23.05
C SER A 242 19.60 -8.48 -22.28
N HIS A 243 19.57 -8.63 -20.96
CA HIS A 243 20.75 -8.96 -20.16
C HIS A 243 21.04 -10.47 -20.15
N LEU A 244 20.03 -11.31 -20.39
CA LEU A 244 20.16 -12.77 -20.35
C LEU A 244 20.57 -13.40 -21.71
N ILE A 245 20.55 -12.64 -22.80
CA ILE A 245 20.95 -13.04 -24.16
C ILE A 245 22.20 -12.27 -24.57
#